data_AF-A0A7S8C6V6-F1
#
_entry.id   AF-A0A7S8C6V6-F1
#
_cell.length_a   1.000
_cell.length_b   1.000
_cell.length_c   1.000
_cell.angle_alpha   90.00
_cell.angle_beta   90.00
_cell.angle_gamma   90.00
#
_symmetry.space_group_name_H-M   'P 1'
#
loop_
_entity.id
_entity.type
_entity.pdbx_description
1 polymer ?
#
loop_
_entity_poly.entity_id
_entity_poly.type
_entity_poly.pdbx_seq_one_letter_code
_entity_poly.pdbx_strand_id
1 'polypeptide(L)'
;MVAILATGSVATVSAEDGPIIVPERIQEIALEFPVSKRLEIDWAEAEASDVARYMGFLAATTVIAEKIAKGNSRERPSDDDYRAALTAQCIGPPNKPPLVQEYWESEVPAFYNSKVRATLREAVGPLAVEIASNWGEGQDKAWSTVDATWPTKADAYFDKVLNVRPLVGND
;
A
#
# COMPACT_ATOMS: atom_id res chain seq x y z
N MET A 1 -25.71 52.52 -11.09
CA MET A 1 -25.84 51.82 -9.79
C MET A 1 -26.90 50.76 -9.99
N VAL A 2 -26.70 49.46 -9.79
CA VAL A 2 -25.94 48.75 -8.74
C VAL A 2 -25.30 47.49 -9.36
N ALA A 3 -24.07 47.19 -8.94
CA ALA A 3 -23.36 45.96 -9.25
C ALA A 3 -23.91 44.79 -8.44
N ILE A 4 -24.04 43.61 -9.05
CA ILE A 4 -24.16 42.35 -8.32
C ILE A 4 -23.03 41.44 -8.81
N LEU A 5 -21.91 41.51 -8.09
CA LEU A 5 -20.88 40.48 -8.08
C LEU A 5 -21.29 39.46 -7.01
N ALA A 6 -21.66 38.26 -7.43
CA ALA A 6 -21.71 37.10 -6.56
C ALA A 6 -20.66 36.11 -7.05
N THR A 7 -19.38 36.43 -6.86
CA THR A 7 -18.30 35.45 -6.92
C THR A 7 -18.33 34.66 -5.61
N GLY A 8 -19.21 33.66 -5.53
CA GLY A 8 -19.09 32.61 -4.54
C GLY A 8 -17.84 31.79 -4.87
N SER A 9 -16.77 31.97 -4.09
CA SER A 9 -15.67 31.00 -4.08
C SER A 9 -16.25 29.66 -3.64
N VAL A 10 -16.38 28.74 -4.58
CA VAL A 10 -16.51 27.32 -4.26
C VAL A 10 -15.16 26.94 -3.64
N ALA A 11 -15.14 26.73 -2.33
CA ALA A 11 -14.00 26.12 -1.68
C ALA A 11 -13.79 24.76 -2.33
N THR A 12 -12.72 24.64 -3.12
CA THR A 12 -12.22 23.34 -3.58
C THR A 12 -11.77 22.59 -2.33
N VAL A 13 -12.64 21.74 -1.79
CA VAL A 13 -12.16 20.62 -0.96
C VAL A 13 -11.14 19.89 -1.83
N SER A 14 -9.90 19.82 -1.37
CA SER A 14 -8.88 19.02 -2.03
C SER A 14 -9.46 17.63 -2.22
N ALA A 15 -9.43 17.10 -3.44
CA ALA A 15 -9.86 15.73 -3.74
C ALA A 15 -9.07 14.66 -2.95
N GLU A 16 -8.07 15.08 -2.16
CA GLU A 16 -7.30 14.21 -1.29
C GLU A 16 -7.97 13.92 0.07
N ASP A 17 -8.90 14.73 0.60
CA ASP A 17 -9.44 14.49 1.96
C ASP A 17 -10.70 13.59 2.02
N GLY A 18 -10.73 12.57 1.17
CA GLY A 18 -11.81 11.57 1.10
C GLY A 18 -11.31 10.12 1.09
N PRO A 19 -12.25 9.15 1.10
CA PRO A 19 -11.90 7.75 0.89
C PRO A 19 -11.18 7.57 -0.44
N ILE A 20 -10.06 6.85 -0.44
CA ILE A 20 -9.44 6.40 -1.69
C ILE A 20 -10.30 5.32 -2.34
N ILE A 21 -10.33 5.34 -3.67
CA ILE A 21 -10.90 4.25 -4.44
C ILE A 21 -9.94 3.07 -4.37
N VAL A 22 -10.34 1.99 -3.70
CA VAL A 22 -9.63 0.71 -3.73
C VAL A 22 -10.09 -0.07 -4.96
N PRO A 23 -9.23 -0.31 -5.96
CA PRO A 23 -9.63 -1.01 -7.18
C PRO A 23 -10.12 -2.43 -6.89
N GLU A 24 -11.09 -2.92 -7.66
CA GLU A 24 -11.51 -4.33 -7.59
C GLU A 24 -10.33 -5.27 -7.84
N ARG A 25 -9.43 -4.88 -8.76
CA ARG A 25 -8.28 -5.72 -9.14
C ARG A 25 -7.34 -6.05 -7.97
N ILE A 26 -7.12 -5.14 -7.03
CA ILE A 26 -6.29 -5.45 -5.85
C ILE A 26 -7.01 -6.41 -4.89
N GLN A 27 -8.34 -6.39 -4.83
CA GLN A 27 -9.10 -7.36 -4.05
C GLN A 27 -8.97 -8.77 -4.64
N GLU A 28 -8.98 -8.90 -5.97
CA GLU A 28 -8.75 -10.18 -6.65
C GLU A 28 -7.33 -10.71 -6.42
N ILE A 29 -6.31 -9.85 -6.59
CA ILE A 29 -4.90 -10.24 -6.40
C ILE A 29 -4.62 -10.58 -4.93
N ALA A 30 -5.25 -9.88 -3.98
CA ALA A 30 -5.12 -10.17 -2.56
C ALA A 30 -5.52 -11.62 -2.20
N LEU A 31 -6.37 -12.28 -2.99
CA LEU A 31 -6.73 -13.70 -2.81
C LEU A 31 -5.56 -14.66 -3.04
N GLU A 32 -4.54 -14.25 -3.78
CA GLU A 32 -3.30 -15.02 -3.98
C GLU A 32 -2.41 -15.03 -2.73
N PHE A 33 -2.71 -14.15 -1.77
CA PHE A 33 -1.93 -13.93 -0.56
C PHE A 33 -2.75 -14.26 0.70
N PRO A 34 -2.11 -14.61 1.83
CA PRO A 34 -2.81 -14.93 3.06
C PRO A 34 -3.28 -13.67 3.81
N VAL A 35 -3.82 -12.64 3.14
CA VAL A 35 -4.12 -11.32 3.72
C VAL A 35 -5.02 -11.44 4.96
N SER A 36 -6.21 -12.02 4.80
CA SER A 36 -7.17 -12.17 5.91
C SER A 36 -6.58 -12.96 7.07
N LYS A 37 -5.85 -14.05 6.78
CA LYS A 37 -5.19 -14.87 7.79
C LYS A 37 -4.12 -14.09 8.56
N ARG A 38 -3.37 -13.23 7.87
CA ARG A 38 -2.28 -12.43 8.45
C ARG A 38 -2.81 -11.24 9.25
N LEU A 39 -3.94 -10.68 8.83
CA LEU A 39 -4.68 -9.65 9.58
C LEU A 39 -5.57 -10.25 10.69
N GLU A 40 -5.54 -11.58 10.88
CA GLU A 40 -6.32 -12.30 11.90
C GLU A 40 -7.83 -12.06 11.78
N ILE A 41 -8.34 -12.02 10.55
CA ILE A 41 -9.76 -11.81 10.26
C ILE A 41 -10.46 -13.16 10.04
N ASP A 42 -11.46 -13.44 10.85
CA ASP A 42 -12.45 -14.50 10.59
C ASP A 42 -13.71 -13.90 9.96
N TRP A 43 -13.85 -14.09 8.65
CA TRP A 43 -14.98 -13.52 7.90
C TRP A 43 -16.36 -14.03 8.32
N ALA A 44 -16.45 -15.18 8.99
CA ALA A 44 -17.73 -15.68 9.49
C ALA A 44 -18.24 -14.87 10.70
N GLU A 45 -17.32 -14.29 11.47
CA GLU A 45 -17.58 -13.57 12.71
C GLU A 45 -17.06 -12.11 12.66
N ALA A 46 -16.80 -11.60 11.45
CA ALA A 46 -16.12 -10.32 11.27
C ALA A 46 -16.95 -9.13 11.75
N GLU A 47 -16.29 -8.22 12.46
CA GLU A 47 -16.85 -6.95 12.91
C GLU A 47 -16.52 -5.82 11.91
N ALA A 48 -17.12 -4.65 12.13
CA ALA A 48 -16.84 -3.46 11.31
C ALA A 48 -15.36 -3.05 11.36
N SER A 49 -14.67 -3.29 12.48
CA SER A 49 -13.23 -3.05 12.64
C SER A 49 -12.40 -3.95 11.73
N ASP A 50 -12.78 -5.21 11.53
CA ASP A 50 -12.10 -6.14 10.61
C ASP A 50 -12.19 -5.67 9.17
N VAL A 51 -13.37 -5.21 8.77
CA VAL A 51 -13.58 -4.62 7.44
C VAL A 51 -12.72 -3.38 7.28
N ALA A 52 -12.66 -2.52 8.31
CA ALA A 52 -11.82 -1.32 8.29
C ALA A 52 -10.32 -1.67 8.16
N ARG A 53 -9.84 -2.67 8.91
CA ARG A 53 -8.45 -3.15 8.82
C ARG A 53 -8.12 -3.69 7.45
N TYR A 54 -8.99 -4.53 6.89
CA TYR A 54 -8.82 -5.08 5.55
C TYR A 54 -8.80 -3.99 4.48
N MET A 55 -9.80 -3.10 4.48
CA MET A 55 -9.90 -2.02 3.49
C MET A 55 -8.77 -1.00 3.63
N GLY A 56 -8.34 -0.70 4.86
CA GLY A 56 -7.20 0.14 5.14
C GLY A 56 -5.90 -0.45 4.61
N PHE A 57 -5.66 -1.75 4.84
CA PHE A 57 -4.52 -2.48 4.28
C PHE A 57 -4.52 -2.48 2.74
N LEU A 58 -5.67 -2.73 2.10
CA LEU A 58 -5.78 -2.68 0.64
C LEU A 58 -5.61 -1.26 0.08
N ALA A 59 -6.09 -0.24 0.79
CA ALA A 59 -5.84 1.16 0.46
C ALA A 59 -4.34 1.50 0.53
N ALA A 60 -3.65 1.10 1.59
CA ALA A 60 -2.22 1.29 1.73
C ALA A 60 -1.45 0.58 0.60
N THR A 61 -1.82 -0.67 0.33
CA THR A 61 -1.24 -1.47 -0.77
C THR A 61 -1.46 -0.83 -2.13
N THR A 62 -2.65 -0.24 -2.37
CA THR A 62 -2.96 0.49 -3.61
C THR A 62 -2.01 1.68 -3.79
N VAL A 63 -1.81 2.47 -2.74
CA VAL A 63 -0.93 3.64 -2.77
C VAL A 63 0.53 3.25 -3.01
N ILE A 64 0.99 2.14 -2.40
CA ILE A 64 2.31 1.59 -2.62
C ILE A 64 2.45 1.14 -4.08
N ALA A 65 1.46 0.43 -4.63
CA ALA A 65 1.46 -0.03 -6.02
C ALA A 65 1.47 1.13 -7.03
N GLU A 66 0.71 2.21 -6.79
CA GLU A 66 0.76 3.45 -7.59
C GLU A 66 2.17 4.04 -7.62
N LYS A 67 2.83 4.06 -6.46
CA LYS A 67 4.19 4.57 -6.35
C LYS A 67 5.21 3.67 -7.06
N ILE A 68 5.07 2.35 -6.98
CA ILE A 68 5.90 1.37 -7.70
C ILE A 68 5.72 1.54 -9.23
N ALA A 69 4.47 1.66 -9.70
CA ALA A 69 4.16 1.89 -11.10
C ALA A 69 4.82 3.18 -11.62
N LYS A 70 4.71 4.26 -10.84
CA LYS A 70 5.36 5.55 -11.15
C LYS A 70 6.89 5.43 -11.18
N GLY A 71 7.48 4.65 -10.26
CA GLY A 71 8.92 4.34 -10.28
C GLY A 71 9.36 3.62 -11.56
N ASN A 72 8.45 2.86 -12.17
CA ASN A 72 8.62 2.21 -13.46
C ASN A 72 8.06 3.02 -14.65
N SER A 73 7.88 4.34 -14.50
CA SER A 73 7.38 5.25 -15.53
C SER A 73 6.00 4.90 -16.10
N ARG A 74 5.16 4.24 -15.31
CA ARG A 74 3.77 3.90 -15.66
C ARG A 74 2.79 4.78 -14.89
N GLU A 75 1.72 5.18 -15.57
CA GLU A 75 0.67 6.04 -15.00
C GLU A 75 -0.27 5.26 -14.08
N ARG A 76 -0.44 3.95 -14.30
CA ARG A 76 -1.33 3.09 -13.53
C ARG A 76 -0.64 1.79 -13.12
N PRO A 77 -0.97 1.25 -11.93
CA PRO A 77 -0.53 -0.08 -11.51
C PRO A 77 -0.96 -1.17 -12.48
N SER A 78 -0.06 -2.11 -12.75
CA SER A 78 -0.37 -3.45 -13.25
C SER A 78 -0.53 -4.43 -12.09
N ASP A 79 -0.92 -5.66 -12.39
CA ASP A 79 -0.99 -6.72 -11.38
C ASP A 79 0.35 -6.97 -10.69
N ASP A 80 1.46 -6.82 -11.41
CA ASP A 80 2.80 -7.02 -10.89
C ASP A 80 3.18 -5.96 -9.85
N ASP A 81 2.67 -4.73 -9.99
CA ASP A 81 2.88 -3.69 -8.96
C ASP A 81 2.11 -3.99 -7.69
N TYR A 82 0.90 -4.53 -7.83
CA TYR A 82 0.11 -4.98 -6.69
C TYR A 82 0.78 -6.13 -5.96
N ARG A 83 1.31 -7.12 -6.69
CA ARG A 83 2.09 -8.22 -6.09
C ARG A 83 3.37 -7.70 -5.43
N ALA A 84 4.08 -6.78 -6.07
CA ALA A 84 5.24 -6.12 -5.49
C ALA A 84 4.88 -5.36 -4.21
N ALA A 85 3.78 -4.61 -4.20
CA ALA A 85 3.29 -3.89 -3.03
C ALA A 85 2.92 -4.85 -1.88
N LEU A 86 2.15 -5.91 -2.15
CA LEU A 86 1.83 -6.95 -1.17
C LEU A 86 3.09 -7.62 -0.61
N THR A 87 4.09 -7.85 -1.46
CA THR A 87 5.38 -8.40 -1.06
C THR A 87 6.14 -7.44 -0.14
N ALA A 88 6.20 -6.15 -0.50
CA ALA A 88 6.81 -5.08 0.29
C ALA A 88 6.10 -4.86 1.64
N GLN A 89 4.81 -5.19 1.71
CA GLN A 89 4.01 -5.19 2.94
C GLN A 89 4.29 -6.38 3.85
N CYS A 90 5.22 -7.27 3.49
CA CYS A 90 5.47 -8.49 4.24
C CYS A 90 4.18 -9.32 4.43
N ILE A 91 3.38 -9.52 3.37
CA ILE A 91 2.15 -10.33 3.45
C ILE A 91 2.34 -11.75 2.88
N GLY A 92 3.18 -11.91 1.84
CA GLY A 92 3.46 -13.19 1.15
C GLY A 92 4.79 -13.83 1.56
N PRO A 93 4.92 -15.18 1.50
CA PRO A 93 6.20 -15.89 1.70
C PRO A 93 7.23 -15.47 0.64
N PRO A 94 8.55 -15.39 0.91
CA PRO A 94 9.30 -15.82 2.10
C PRO A 94 9.48 -14.66 3.08
N ASN A 95 8.36 -14.29 3.67
CA ASN A 95 8.10 -13.24 4.63
C ASN A 95 8.94 -13.28 5.93
N LYS A 96 10.27 -13.22 5.85
CA LYS A 96 11.14 -13.48 7.00
C LYS A 96 12.30 -12.47 7.14
N PRO A 97 12.34 -11.72 8.25
CA PRO A 97 11.25 -11.48 9.23
C PRO A 97 10.12 -10.63 8.63
N PRO A 98 8.87 -10.74 9.11
CA PRO A 98 7.74 -9.94 8.64
C PRO A 98 7.79 -8.51 9.21
N LEU A 99 8.80 -7.74 8.79
CA LEU A 99 9.20 -6.48 9.41
C LEU A 99 8.10 -5.41 9.42
N VAL A 100 7.21 -5.44 8.43
CA VAL A 100 6.13 -4.45 8.28
C VAL A 100 4.88 -4.82 9.09
N GLN A 101 4.76 -6.06 9.57
CA GLN A 101 3.54 -6.55 10.22
C GLN A 101 3.09 -5.73 11.43
N GLU A 102 4.02 -5.22 12.24
CA GLU A 102 3.69 -4.40 13.41
C GLU A 102 3.14 -3.00 13.05
N TYR A 103 3.25 -2.59 11.78
CA TYR A 103 2.82 -1.27 11.29
C TYR A 103 1.47 -1.29 10.56
N TRP A 104 0.90 -2.46 10.25
CA TRP A 104 -0.33 -2.55 9.46
C TRP A 104 -1.52 -1.80 10.08
N GLU A 105 -1.63 -1.77 11.41
CA GLU A 105 -2.66 -0.98 12.09
C GLU A 105 -2.49 0.54 11.84
N SER A 106 -1.25 1.02 11.80
CA SER A 106 -0.92 2.42 11.49
C SER A 106 -1.20 2.81 10.03
N GLU A 107 -1.42 1.82 9.17
CA GLU A 107 -1.77 2.01 7.76
C GLU A 107 -3.28 2.06 7.53
N VAL A 108 -4.10 1.58 8.48
CA VAL A 108 -5.57 1.57 8.37
C VAL A 108 -6.14 2.93 7.97
N PRO A 109 -5.65 4.07 8.51
CA PRO A 109 -6.16 5.38 8.11
C PRO A 109 -5.90 5.73 6.64
N ALA A 110 -5.03 5.03 5.90
CA ALA A 110 -4.77 5.27 4.48
C ALA A 110 -6.06 5.35 3.64
N PHE A 111 -7.09 4.60 4.04
CA PHE A 111 -8.38 4.66 3.37
C PHE A 111 -8.96 6.09 3.34
N TYR A 112 -8.98 6.81 4.47
CA TYR A 112 -9.58 8.14 4.58
C TYR A 112 -8.59 9.30 4.73
N ASN A 113 -7.31 9.04 5.00
CA ASN A 113 -6.33 10.05 5.39
C ASN A 113 -5.27 10.27 4.29
N SER A 114 -5.35 11.43 3.63
CA SER A 114 -4.40 11.88 2.61
C SER A 114 -2.94 11.93 3.07
N LYS A 115 -2.69 12.31 4.33
CA LYS A 115 -1.33 12.42 4.90
C LYS A 115 -0.68 11.05 5.07
N VAL A 116 -1.45 10.06 5.53
CA VAL A 116 -0.97 8.66 5.61
C VAL A 116 -0.64 8.15 4.21
N ARG A 117 -1.49 8.43 3.21
CA ARG A 117 -1.19 8.07 1.82
C ARG A 117 0.05 8.78 1.28
N ALA A 118 0.23 10.07 1.55
CA ALA A 118 1.44 10.78 1.16
C ALA A 118 2.70 10.14 1.76
N THR A 119 2.65 9.80 3.06
CA THR A 119 3.74 9.11 3.76
C THR A 119 4.05 7.75 3.12
N LEU A 120 3.03 6.97 2.78
CA LEU A 120 3.19 5.69 2.08
C LEU A 120 3.83 5.83 0.69
N ARG A 121 3.51 6.89 -0.07
CA ARG A 121 4.15 7.18 -1.37
C ARG A 121 5.63 7.54 -1.22
N GLU A 122 6.03 8.08 -0.08
CA GLU A 122 7.43 8.41 0.22
C GLU A 122 8.17 7.20 0.82
N ALA A 123 7.45 6.26 1.42
CA ALA A 123 7.99 5.06 2.03
C ALA A 123 8.58 4.05 1.03
N VAL A 124 8.12 4.02 -0.22
CA VAL A 124 8.52 3.01 -1.20
C VAL A 124 9.98 3.17 -1.61
N GLY A 125 10.78 2.15 -1.30
CA GLY A 125 12.20 2.06 -1.64
C GLY A 125 12.46 1.41 -3.01
N PRO A 126 13.72 1.48 -3.50
CA PRO A 126 14.09 1.02 -4.83
C PRO A 126 13.88 -0.47 -5.06
N LEU A 127 14.06 -1.34 -4.05
CA LEU A 127 13.90 -2.79 -4.23
C LEU A 127 12.44 -3.21 -4.42
N ALA A 128 11.50 -2.45 -3.84
CA ALA A 128 10.07 -2.66 -4.09
C ALA A 128 9.69 -2.23 -5.51
N VAL A 129 10.36 -1.20 -6.06
CA VAL A 129 10.16 -0.78 -7.46
C VAL A 129 10.67 -1.83 -8.44
N GLU A 130 11.86 -2.39 -8.19
CA GLU A 130 12.52 -3.36 -9.05
C GLU A 130 11.78 -4.70 -9.13
N ILE A 131 11.17 -5.17 -8.02
CA ILE A 131 10.59 -6.51 -7.99
C ILE A 131 9.38 -6.66 -8.93
N ALA A 132 8.67 -5.57 -9.24
CA ALA A 132 7.55 -5.59 -10.18
C ALA A 132 7.96 -6.15 -11.56
N SER A 133 9.16 -5.83 -12.06
CA SER A 133 9.65 -6.38 -13.33
C SER A 133 9.92 -7.88 -13.27
N ASN A 134 10.27 -8.43 -12.11
CA ASN A 134 10.53 -9.86 -11.94
C ASN A 134 9.23 -10.68 -11.91
N TRP A 135 8.10 -10.09 -11.51
CA TRP A 135 6.80 -10.76 -11.54
C TRP A 135 6.32 -11.05 -12.97
N GLY A 136 6.62 -10.15 -13.92
CA GLY A 136 6.36 -10.37 -15.34
C GLY A 136 7.14 -11.55 -15.97
N GLU A 137 8.24 -11.97 -15.33
CA GLU A 137 9.02 -13.16 -15.70
C GLU A 137 8.55 -14.44 -14.99
N GLY A 138 7.58 -14.32 -14.08
CA GLY A 138 6.98 -15.41 -13.33
C GLY A 138 7.23 -15.35 -11.82
N GLN A 139 6.33 -15.95 -11.07
CA GLN A 139 6.34 -15.96 -9.60
C GLN A 139 7.65 -16.51 -9.00
N ASP A 140 8.20 -17.58 -9.57
CA ASP A 140 9.45 -18.19 -9.07
C ASP A 140 10.65 -17.23 -9.20
N LYS A 141 10.67 -16.44 -10.29
CA LYS A 141 11.71 -15.44 -10.52
C LYS A 141 11.58 -14.30 -9.51
N ALA A 142 10.37 -13.81 -9.27
CA ALA A 142 10.13 -12.80 -8.24
C ALA A 142 10.58 -13.30 -6.85
N TRP A 143 10.15 -14.50 -6.43
CA TRP A 143 10.51 -15.00 -5.10
C TRP A 143 12.00 -15.26 -4.92
N SER A 144 12.66 -15.85 -5.92
CA SER A 144 14.12 -16.05 -5.87
C SER A 144 14.87 -14.72 -5.81
N THR A 145 14.41 -13.67 -6.49
CA THR A 145 14.99 -12.33 -6.37
C THR A 145 14.78 -11.75 -4.98
N VAL A 146 13.58 -11.85 -4.40
CA VAL A 146 13.31 -11.39 -3.03
C VAL A 146 14.24 -12.10 -2.04
N ASP A 147 14.30 -13.43 -2.07
CA ASP A 147 15.17 -14.23 -1.19
C ASP A 147 16.64 -13.85 -1.32
N ALA A 148 17.12 -13.55 -2.53
CA ALA A 148 18.51 -13.25 -2.78
C ALA A 148 18.91 -11.80 -2.44
N THR A 149 17.99 -10.84 -2.58
CA THR A 149 18.32 -9.40 -2.60
C THR A 149 17.69 -8.59 -1.48
N TRP A 150 16.55 -9.00 -0.93
CA TRP A 150 15.84 -8.21 0.05
C TRP A 150 16.49 -8.31 1.43
N PRO A 151 16.71 -7.18 2.13
CA PRO A 151 17.34 -7.20 3.43
C PRO A 151 16.47 -7.89 4.49
N THR A 152 17.06 -8.75 5.30
CA THR A 152 16.38 -9.39 6.44
C THR A 152 16.54 -8.62 7.76
N LYS A 153 17.38 -7.57 7.77
CA LYS A 153 17.58 -6.68 8.93
C LYS A 153 16.69 -5.46 8.79
N ALA A 154 15.99 -5.11 9.88
CA ALA A 154 15.02 -4.02 9.94
C ALA A 154 15.50 -2.72 9.26
N ASP A 155 16.61 -2.14 9.73
CA ASP A 155 17.06 -0.83 9.21
C ASP A 155 17.35 -0.85 7.71
N ALA A 156 17.99 -1.92 7.22
CA ALA A 156 18.27 -2.07 5.81
C ALA A 156 16.99 -2.32 4.99
N TYR A 157 16.00 -3.02 5.55
CA TYR A 157 14.71 -3.23 4.90
C TYR A 157 13.94 -1.93 4.76
N PHE A 158 13.79 -1.19 5.86
CA PHE A 158 13.07 0.08 5.86
C PHE A 158 13.79 1.12 4.98
N ASP A 159 15.12 1.07 4.84
CA ASP A 159 15.87 1.92 3.90
C ASP A 159 15.62 1.57 2.43
N LYS A 160 15.52 0.27 2.09
CA LYS A 160 15.58 -0.18 0.69
C LYS A 160 14.27 -0.68 0.08
N VAL A 161 13.31 -1.10 0.91
CA VAL A 161 12.09 -1.77 0.48
C VAL A 161 10.87 -0.90 0.76
N LEU A 162 10.53 -0.69 2.03
CA LEU A 162 9.34 0.05 2.43
C LEU A 162 9.50 0.65 3.83
N ASN A 163 9.63 1.98 3.94
CA ASN A 163 9.81 2.70 5.21
C ASN A 163 8.48 3.16 5.85
N VAL A 164 7.77 2.27 6.53
CA VAL A 164 6.50 2.61 7.22
C VAL A 164 6.67 3.14 8.64
N ARG A 165 7.91 3.20 9.17
CA ARG A 165 8.19 3.72 10.51
C ARG A 165 7.61 5.12 10.80
N PRO A 166 7.61 6.07 9.84
CA PRO A 166 7.02 7.39 10.08
C PRO A 166 5.51 7.37 10.33
N LEU A 167 4.79 6.27 10.08
CA LEU A 167 3.36 6.19 10.36
C LEU A 167 3.06 6.11 11.86
N VAL A 168 4.03 5.66 12.68
CA VAL A 168 3.86 5.58 14.13
C VAL A 168 3.98 6.99 14.73
N GLY A 169 2.88 7.51 15.28
CA GLY A 169 2.80 8.83 15.91
C GLY A 169 2.21 9.96 15.06
N ASN A 170 1.57 9.64 13.93
CA ASN A 170 0.84 10.58 13.06
C ASN A 170 -0.69 10.54 13.31
N ASP A 171 -1.09 10.56 14.59
CA ASP A 171 -2.50 10.67 15.01
C ASP A 171 -3.08 12.07 14.79
#